data_AF-A0A066XYU3-F1
#
_entry.id   AF-A0A066XYU3-F1
#
_cell.length_a   1.000
_cell.length_b   1.000
_cell.length_c   1.000
_cell.angle_alpha   90.00
_cell.angle_beta   90.00
_cell.angle_gamma   90.00
#
_symmetry.space_group_name_H-M   'P 1'
#
loop_
_entity.id
_entity.type
_entity.pdbx_description
1 polymer ?
#
loop_
_entity_poly.entity_id
_entity_poly.type
_entity_poly.pdbx_seq_one_letter_code
_entity_poly.pdbx_strand_id
1 'polypeptide(L)'
;MSSEIKPDNQGWEWKPSRHELIIIVTLSIMSFVIALDATVIVTSLSVRLNSAEKPKPKLLTKVAFVMPFLASLSGIFGRPAILTGSLIFFTTGTILCCVADSIALLLGGRVIQGIGAGGMYVLSLVVFTDIVPLRQRPKYYGIIQLAWAVGSLVGPVMGGAIAEHTTWRWIFYINFPICGYSLIAVPMLLTLRPPESTFAEKLKIVDWLGGFLFIGSMVTFLLGISWGGNGFPWKSAETLVPVFIGAAGLTITLFYEHRYAQLPFLKKVLFTDVSAITVYILGLLQGFILYGQLYYFPLYFLSVKQKTPTMAGVAMIPVTLLLVPGSIISGVLVSRLNAYRWSIWMGWALVSIASGLFVSWDVDTHLIVSIVTLAIAGIGHGLVLNAQTFVTGAIVDPHNSGHAAAMYLFMRMLGSAIGVNVGSTIFQNVMGMGLEQKGISRSIAQHAEEYLTVLQTLPDDKFKNAVLSSYAFGFKGVHGVYVALAVVAFAASFLIRHYDLNKDHEPDHRLDGNGLLRNLRPSARSSSY
;
A
#
# COMPACT_ATOMS: atom_id res chain seq x y z
N MET A 1 -33.75 42.23 8.55
CA MET A 1 -34.07 41.37 9.71
C MET A 1 -34.42 39.98 9.15
N SER A 2 -33.47 39.29 8.51
CA SER A 2 -32.54 38.35 9.12
C SER A 2 -33.23 37.27 9.98
N SER A 3 -33.66 36.20 9.33
CA SER A 3 -33.63 34.88 9.94
C SER A 3 -32.90 33.95 8.97
N GLU A 4 -31.57 34.09 8.95
CA GLU A 4 -30.69 32.98 8.59
C GLU A 4 -31.11 31.81 9.48
N ILE A 5 -31.74 30.82 8.88
CA ILE A 5 -31.92 29.50 9.49
C ILE A 5 -30.50 28.93 9.59
N LYS A 6 -29.86 29.13 10.75
CA LYS A 6 -28.71 28.32 11.14
C LYS A 6 -29.19 26.87 11.10
N PRO A 7 -28.56 25.97 10.34
CA PRO A 7 -28.87 24.56 10.45
C PRO A 7 -28.54 24.13 11.88
N ASP A 8 -29.52 23.52 12.54
CA ASP A 8 -29.39 22.99 13.89
C ASP A 8 -28.13 22.12 14.00
N ASN A 9 -27.35 22.37 15.05
CA ASN A 9 -26.24 21.54 15.52
C ASN A 9 -26.72 20.18 16.08
N GLN A 10 -27.66 19.51 15.42
CA GLN A 10 -28.02 18.13 15.72
C GLN A 10 -27.13 17.21 14.90
N GLY A 11 -26.15 16.61 15.59
CA GLY A 11 -25.20 15.68 15.01
C GLY A 11 -25.88 14.54 14.27
N TRP A 12 -25.86 14.59 12.93
CA TRP A 12 -26.14 13.44 12.09
C TRP A 12 -25.04 12.40 12.26
N GLU A 13 -25.20 11.51 13.24
CA GLU A 13 -24.51 10.22 13.21
C GLU A 13 -25.09 9.42 12.03
N TRP A 14 -24.49 9.58 10.85
CA TRP A 14 -24.70 8.66 9.73
C TRP A 14 -24.53 7.22 10.25
N LYS A 15 -25.50 6.36 9.94
CA LYS A 15 -25.46 4.93 10.24
C LYS A 15 -25.50 4.19 8.91
N PRO A 16 -24.57 3.24 8.68
CA PRO A 16 -24.57 2.48 7.44
C PRO A 16 -25.86 1.69 7.32
N SER A 17 -26.50 1.77 6.16
CA SER A 17 -27.55 0.84 5.76
C SER A 17 -26.98 -0.58 5.63
N ARG A 18 -27.87 -1.59 5.65
CA ARG A 18 -27.46 -2.99 5.43
C ARG A 18 -26.74 -3.17 4.10
N HIS A 19 -27.14 -2.43 3.07
CA HIS A 19 -26.53 -2.50 1.75
C HIS A 19 -25.10 -1.94 1.74
N GLU A 20 -24.88 -0.77 2.34
CA GLU A 20 -23.55 -0.16 2.46
C GLU A 20 -22.60 -1.03 3.30
N LEU A 21 -23.11 -1.66 4.36
CA LEU A 21 -22.33 -2.59 5.16
C LEU A 21 -21.89 -3.82 4.35
N ILE A 22 -22.79 -4.38 3.53
CA ILE A 22 -22.44 -5.51 2.64
C ILE A 22 -21.36 -5.07 1.64
N ILE A 23 -21.45 -3.86 1.07
CA ILE A 23 -20.40 -3.33 0.19
C ILE A 23 -19.07 -3.23 0.93
N ILE A 24 -19.04 -2.66 2.15
CA ILE A 24 -17.81 -2.56 2.95
C ILE A 24 -17.22 -3.96 3.22
N VAL A 25 -18.04 -4.97 3.48
CA VAL A 25 -17.60 -6.36 3.64
C VAL A 25 -17.03 -6.92 2.34
N THR A 26 -17.68 -6.69 1.20
CA THR A 26 -17.15 -7.11 -0.12
C THR A 26 -15.79 -6.46 -0.41
N LEU A 27 -15.64 -5.16 -0.16
CA LEU A 27 -14.36 -4.46 -0.30
C LEU A 27 -13.30 -4.99 0.67
N SER A 28 -13.69 -5.40 1.87
CA SER A 28 -12.80 -6.02 2.86
C SER A 28 -12.31 -7.39 2.39
N ILE A 29 -13.20 -8.22 1.83
CA ILE A 29 -12.86 -9.52 1.24
C ILE A 29 -11.87 -9.34 0.09
N MET A 30 -12.06 -8.34 -0.78
CA MET A 30 -11.12 -8.03 -1.85
C MET A 30 -9.76 -7.60 -1.30
N SER A 31 -9.73 -6.73 -0.29
CA SER A 31 -8.50 -6.28 0.38
C SER A 31 -7.74 -7.45 1.02
N PHE A 32 -8.47 -8.41 1.61
CA PHE A 32 -7.89 -9.65 2.15
C PHE A 32 -7.19 -10.47 1.06
N VAL A 33 -7.81 -10.66 -0.12
CA VAL A 33 -7.19 -11.40 -1.24
C VAL A 33 -5.91 -10.75 -1.72
N ILE A 34 -5.93 -9.41 -1.87
CA ILE A 34 -4.74 -8.67 -2.30
C ILE A 34 -3.59 -8.86 -1.30
N ALA A 35 -3.89 -8.77 0.00
CA ALA A 35 -2.90 -8.98 1.05
C ALA A 35 -2.39 -10.43 1.11
N LEU A 36 -3.30 -11.39 0.97
CA LEU A 36 -2.98 -12.82 0.96
C LEU A 36 -2.05 -13.14 -0.20
N ASP A 37 -2.42 -12.80 -1.44
CA ASP A 37 -1.58 -13.02 -2.61
C ASP A 37 -0.21 -12.35 -2.44
N ALA A 38 -0.15 -11.09 -2.02
CA ALA A 38 1.12 -10.38 -1.83
C ALA A 38 2.07 -11.03 -0.80
N THR A 39 1.55 -11.80 0.16
CA THR A 39 2.34 -12.35 1.28
C THR A 39 2.60 -13.85 1.19
N VAL A 40 1.69 -14.66 0.64
CA VAL A 40 1.86 -16.13 0.48
C VAL A 40 3.08 -16.48 -0.38
N ILE A 41 3.41 -15.62 -1.34
CA ILE A 41 4.47 -15.86 -2.33
C ILE A 41 5.85 -15.75 -1.71
N VAL A 42 6.01 -14.80 -0.79
CA VAL A 42 7.30 -14.49 -0.16
C VAL A 42 7.84 -15.71 0.57
N THR A 43 6.98 -16.50 1.22
CA THR A 43 7.36 -17.69 1.98
C THR A 43 7.51 -18.96 1.15
N SER A 44 6.84 -19.04 0.00
CA SER A 44 6.76 -20.26 -0.79
C SER A 44 7.79 -20.33 -1.92
N LEU A 45 8.09 -19.18 -2.54
CA LEU A 45 9.09 -19.09 -3.61
C LEU A 45 10.51 -19.38 -3.09
N SER A 46 10.78 -19.04 -1.83
CA SER A 46 12.05 -19.29 -1.15
C SER A 46 12.34 -20.76 -0.87
N VAL A 47 11.32 -21.63 -0.83
CA VAL A 47 11.45 -23.02 -0.35
C VAL A 47 11.72 -24.03 -1.48
N ARG A 48 11.35 -23.73 -2.73
CA ARG A 48 11.34 -24.77 -3.79
C ARG A 48 12.07 -24.50 -5.09
N LEU A 49 12.60 -23.30 -5.31
CA LEU A 49 13.52 -23.06 -6.43
C LEU A 49 14.94 -23.40 -6.01
N ASN A 50 15.16 -24.71 -5.85
CA ASN A 50 16.50 -25.30 -5.85
C ASN A 50 17.07 -25.19 -7.28
N SER A 51 18.36 -24.85 -7.37
CA SER A 51 19.22 -24.91 -8.56
C SER A 51 18.94 -23.92 -9.71
N ALA A 52 19.97 -23.10 -10.03
CA ALA A 52 20.21 -22.32 -11.24
C ALA A 52 19.24 -21.18 -11.63
N GLU A 53 17.94 -21.26 -11.32
CA GLU A 53 16.93 -20.30 -11.79
C GLU A 53 16.14 -19.69 -10.63
N LYS A 54 16.82 -19.17 -9.60
CA LYS A 54 16.15 -18.35 -8.59
C LYS A 54 15.62 -17.08 -9.30
N PRO A 55 14.31 -16.86 -9.46
CA PRO A 55 13.79 -15.55 -9.82
C PRO A 55 14.27 -14.62 -8.71
N LYS A 56 15.04 -13.60 -9.07
CA LYS A 56 15.54 -12.61 -8.12
C LYS A 56 14.32 -12.09 -7.36
N PRO A 57 14.20 -12.34 -6.03
CA PRO A 57 13.00 -12.01 -5.24
C PRO A 57 12.58 -10.53 -5.36
N LYS A 58 13.53 -9.69 -5.77
CA LYS A 58 13.47 -8.24 -5.84
C LYS A 58 12.69 -7.69 -7.03
N LEU A 59 12.23 -8.54 -7.97
CA LEU A 59 11.39 -8.13 -9.12
C LEU A 59 9.89 -8.38 -8.88
N LEU A 60 9.42 -8.40 -7.63
CA LEU A 60 7.99 -8.40 -7.34
C LEU A 60 7.45 -6.99 -7.56
N THR A 61 7.06 -6.74 -8.82
CA THR A 61 6.52 -5.50 -9.34
C THR A 61 5.33 -5.02 -8.50
N LYS A 62 5.55 -4.05 -7.63
CA LYS A 62 4.45 -3.25 -7.07
C LYS A 62 3.91 -2.36 -8.18
N VAL A 63 2.79 -2.76 -8.81
CA VAL A 63 2.13 -2.01 -9.90
C VAL A 63 1.31 -0.84 -9.33
N ALA A 64 1.95 -0.02 -8.49
CA ALA A 64 1.33 1.16 -7.87
C ALA A 64 1.04 2.25 -8.90
N PHE A 65 1.82 2.31 -9.98
CA PHE A 65 1.80 3.37 -10.98
C PHE A 65 0.54 3.40 -11.85
N VAL A 66 -0.25 2.33 -11.88
CA VAL A 66 -1.51 2.30 -12.64
C VAL A 66 -2.69 2.88 -11.82
N MET A 67 -2.51 3.09 -10.51
CA MET A 67 -3.58 3.51 -9.59
C MET A 67 -4.24 4.85 -9.96
N PRO A 68 -3.50 5.95 -10.23
CA PRO A 68 -4.13 7.24 -10.56
C PRO A 68 -4.96 7.18 -11.84
N PHE A 69 -4.43 6.48 -12.85
CA PHE A 69 -5.10 6.30 -14.13
C PHE A 69 -6.41 5.50 -13.98
N LEU A 70 -6.39 4.37 -13.25
CA LEU A 70 -7.60 3.58 -13.00
C LEU A 70 -8.63 4.33 -12.14
N ALA A 71 -8.18 5.15 -11.19
CA ALA A 71 -9.09 5.98 -10.40
C ALA A 71 -9.83 6.99 -11.29
N SER A 72 -9.12 7.67 -12.21
CA SER A 72 -9.74 8.57 -13.19
C SER A 72 -10.66 7.82 -14.16
N LEU A 73 -10.22 6.68 -14.70
CA LEU A 73 -11.00 5.83 -15.59
C LEU A 73 -12.34 5.40 -14.96
N SER A 74 -12.34 5.14 -13.65
CA SER A 74 -13.55 4.78 -12.91
C SER A 74 -14.54 5.92 -12.75
N GLY A 75 -14.11 7.19 -12.82
CA GLY A 75 -15.02 8.33 -12.85
C GLY A 75 -15.77 8.44 -14.19
N ILE A 76 -15.14 8.00 -15.29
CA ILE A 76 -15.69 8.10 -16.65
C ILE A 76 -16.63 6.91 -16.94
N PHE A 77 -16.12 5.68 -16.77
CA PHE A 77 -16.87 4.46 -17.08
C PHE A 77 -17.80 4.01 -15.94
N GLY A 78 -17.63 4.59 -14.75
CA GLY A 78 -18.32 4.20 -13.53
C GLY A 78 -17.46 3.27 -12.66
N ARG A 79 -17.60 3.43 -11.34
CA ARG A 79 -16.86 2.64 -10.34
C ARG A 79 -17.02 1.12 -10.48
N PRO A 80 -18.25 0.57 -10.65
CA PRO A 80 -18.44 -0.88 -10.67
C PRO A 80 -17.78 -1.55 -11.86
N ALA A 81 -17.82 -0.91 -13.04
CA ALA A 81 -17.27 -1.45 -14.27
C ALA A 81 -15.74 -1.59 -14.21
N ILE A 82 -15.04 -0.55 -13.78
CA ILE A 82 -13.57 -0.59 -13.69
C ILE A 82 -13.10 -1.47 -12.52
N LEU A 83 -13.87 -1.55 -11.42
CA LEU A 83 -13.59 -2.48 -10.33
C LEU A 83 -13.71 -3.94 -10.79
N THR A 84 -14.76 -4.26 -11.54
CA THR A 84 -14.96 -5.59 -12.14
C THR A 84 -13.87 -5.90 -13.17
N GLY A 85 -13.48 -4.93 -14.00
CA GLY A 85 -12.34 -5.06 -14.91
C GLY A 85 -11.06 -5.40 -14.15
N SER A 86 -10.77 -4.69 -13.06
CA SER A 86 -9.59 -4.95 -12.21
C SER A 86 -9.61 -6.36 -11.59
N LEU A 87 -10.79 -6.85 -11.17
CA LEU A 87 -10.98 -8.23 -10.71
C LEU A 87 -10.72 -9.26 -11.81
N ILE A 88 -11.17 -8.99 -13.04
CA ILE A 88 -10.90 -9.86 -14.20
C ILE A 88 -9.39 -9.91 -14.47
N PHE A 89 -8.70 -8.77 -14.51
CA PHE A 89 -7.23 -8.74 -14.66
C PHE A 89 -6.51 -9.52 -13.55
N PHE A 90 -6.92 -9.34 -12.29
CA PHE A 90 -6.35 -10.10 -11.17
C PHE A 90 -6.58 -11.60 -11.32
N THR A 91 -7.81 -12.01 -11.69
CA THR A 91 -8.17 -13.42 -11.85
C THR A 91 -7.43 -14.05 -13.04
N THR A 92 -7.39 -13.38 -14.19
CA THR A 92 -6.66 -13.84 -15.38
C THR A 92 -5.17 -13.96 -15.10
N GLY A 93 -4.55 -12.99 -14.42
CA GLY A 93 -3.15 -13.08 -14.02
C GLY A 93 -2.90 -14.25 -13.07
N THR A 94 -3.83 -14.52 -12.14
CA THR A 94 -3.78 -15.69 -11.25
C THR A 94 -3.86 -17.00 -12.04
N ILE A 95 -4.75 -17.11 -13.05
CA ILE A 95 -4.85 -18.27 -13.95
C ILE A 95 -3.56 -18.50 -14.71
N LEU A 96 -2.97 -17.44 -15.29
CA LEU A 96 -1.70 -17.54 -16.01
C LEU A 96 -0.59 -18.04 -15.10
N CYS A 97 -0.56 -17.60 -13.84
CA CYS A 97 0.41 -18.10 -12.88
C CYS A 97 0.16 -19.57 -12.47
N CYS A 98 -1.08 -20.04 -12.40
CA CYS A 98 -1.40 -21.46 -12.15
C CYS A 98 -0.87 -22.37 -13.25
N VAL A 99 -1.09 -21.97 -14.51
CA VAL A 99 -0.76 -22.77 -15.70
C VAL A 99 0.66 -22.48 -16.19
N ALA A 100 1.42 -21.63 -15.49
CA ALA A 100 2.77 -21.28 -15.90
C ALA A 100 3.70 -22.51 -15.87
N ASP A 101 4.22 -22.86 -17.05
CA ASP A 101 5.28 -23.86 -17.24
C ASP A 101 6.65 -23.23 -17.54
N SER A 102 6.71 -21.90 -17.63
CA SER A 102 7.96 -21.13 -17.76
C SER A 102 7.98 -19.93 -16.83
N ILE A 103 9.18 -19.50 -16.43
CA ILE A 103 9.38 -18.29 -15.60
C ILE A 103 8.86 -17.05 -16.32
N ALA A 104 9.03 -16.97 -17.65
CA ALA A 104 8.51 -15.85 -18.44
C ALA A 104 6.99 -15.74 -18.38
N LEU A 105 6.26 -16.87 -18.50
CA LEU A 105 4.81 -16.90 -18.37
C LEU A 105 4.36 -16.55 -16.95
N LEU A 106 5.08 -17.04 -15.94
CA LEU A 106 4.83 -16.69 -14.53
C LEU A 106 5.00 -15.18 -14.28
N LEU A 107 6.09 -14.59 -14.77
CA LEU A 107 6.34 -13.14 -14.65
C LEU A 107 5.30 -12.33 -15.42
N GLY A 108 4.91 -12.75 -16.63
CA GLY A 108 3.85 -12.11 -17.40
C GLY A 108 2.51 -12.15 -16.67
N GLY A 109 2.15 -13.31 -16.10
CA GLY A 109 0.97 -13.47 -15.25
C GLY A 109 1.00 -12.54 -14.03
N ARG A 110 2.16 -12.36 -13.39
CA ARG A 110 2.34 -11.43 -12.26
C ARG A 110 2.17 -9.97 -12.63
N VAL A 111 2.59 -9.56 -13.81
CA VAL A 111 2.36 -8.18 -14.27
C VAL A 111 0.86 -7.93 -14.44
N ILE A 112 0.15 -8.83 -15.12
CA ILE A 112 -1.30 -8.74 -15.32
C ILE A 112 -2.04 -8.76 -13.98
N GLN A 113 -1.66 -9.67 -13.09
CA GLN A 113 -2.25 -9.79 -11.76
C GLN A 113 -2.00 -8.52 -10.92
N GLY A 114 -0.78 -7.97 -10.98
CA GLY A 114 -0.40 -6.75 -10.29
C GLY A 114 -1.19 -5.52 -10.74
N ILE A 115 -1.45 -5.38 -12.05
CA ILE A 115 -2.34 -4.34 -12.59
C ILE A 115 -3.74 -4.47 -11.97
N GLY A 116 -4.28 -5.68 -11.95
CA GLY A 116 -5.57 -5.96 -11.32
C GLY A 116 -5.60 -5.66 -9.83
N ALA A 117 -4.57 -6.07 -9.08
CA ALA A 117 -4.43 -5.81 -7.65
C ALA A 117 -4.35 -4.30 -7.34
N GLY A 118 -3.57 -3.54 -8.13
CA GLY A 118 -3.45 -2.10 -7.98
C GLY A 118 -4.79 -1.38 -8.21
N GLY A 119 -5.52 -1.80 -9.25
CA GLY A 119 -6.88 -1.34 -9.53
C GLY A 119 -7.86 -1.65 -8.42
N MET A 120 -7.93 -2.91 -7.98
CA MET A 120 -8.79 -3.32 -6.85
C MET A 120 -8.47 -2.52 -5.59
N TYR A 121 -7.20 -2.27 -5.30
CA TYR A 121 -6.79 -1.56 -4.10
C TYR A 121 -7.20 -0.09 -4.10
N VAL A 122 -6.93 0.64 -5.19
CA VAL A 122 -7.30 2.06 -5.30
C VAL A 122 -8.81 2.24 -5.41
N LEU A 123 -9.49 1.41 -6.20
CA LEU A 123 -10.92 1.54 -6.44
C LEU A 123 -11.76 1.12 -5.24
N SER A 124 -11.27 0.19 -4.42
CA SER A 124 -11.92 -0.11 -3.14
C SER A 124 -11.92 1.10 -2.22
N LEU A 125 -10.82 1.85 -2.16
CA LEU A 125 -10.76 3.11 -1.40
C LEU A 125 -11.69 4.17 -2.00
N VAL A 126 -11.70 4.33 -3.33
CA VAL A 126 -12.56 5.31 -4.01
C VAL A 126 -14.05 5.00 -3.81
N VAL A 127 -14.47 3.75 -4.02
CA VAL A 127 -15.85 3.31 -3.77
C VAL A 127 -16.22 3.52 -2.30
N PHE A 128 -15.31 3.20 -1.37
CA PHE A 128 -15.52 3.46 0.05
C PHE A 128 -15.74 4.95 0.35
N THR A 129 -14.97 5.85 -0.29
CA THR A 129 -15.15 7.29 -0.12
C THR A 129 -16.46 7.81 -0.71
N ASP A 130 -16.99 7.18 -1.76
CA ASP A 130 -18.26 7.57 -2.39
C ASP A 130 -19.48 7.19 -1.53
N ILE A 131 -19.34 6.20 -0.65
CA ILE A 131 -20.44 5.65 0.18
C ILE A 131 -20.42 6.19 1.61
N VAL A 132 -19.25 6.41 2.18
CA VAL A 132 -19.10 6.79 3.59
C VAL A 132 -18.81 8.29 3.71
N PRO A 133 -19.57 9.06 4.53
CA PRO A 133 -19.30 10.47 4.77
C PRO A 133 -17.92 10.74 5.32
N LEU A 134 -17.31 11.85 4.90
CA LEU A 134 -15.93 12.23 5.20
C LEU A 134 -15.56 12.05 6.69
N ARG A 135 -16.40 12.56 7.59
CA ARG A 135 -16.19 12.46 9.04
C ARG A 135 -16.12 11.02 9.55
N GLN A 136 -16.85 10.08 8.94
CA GLN A 136 -16.93 8.69 9.40
C GLN A 136 -15.95 7.75 8.70
N ARG A 137 -15.35 8.17 7.59
CA ARG A 137 -14.39 7.37 6.82
C ARG A 137 -13.23 6.81 7.68
N PRO A 138 -12.55 7.58 8.55
CA PRO A 138 -11.46 7.04 9.36
C PRO A 138 -11.88 5.89 10.28
N LYS A 139 -13.12 5.92 10.80
CA LYS A 139 -13.69 4.87 11.65
C LYS A 139 -13.98 3.59 10.87
N TYR A 140 -14.66 3.69 9.73
CA TYR A 140 -15.13 2.50 8.98
C TYR A 140 -14.04 1.89 8.08
N TYR A 141 -13.08 2.68 7.60
CA TYR A 141 -11.98 2.17 6.79
C TYR A 141 -11.10 1.18 7.56
N GLY A 142 -11.10 1.29 8.89
CA GLY A 142 -10.52 0.33 9.81
C GLY A 142 -10.92 -1.13 9.55
N ILE A 143 -12.15 -1.38 9.09
CA ILE A 143 -12.65 -2.74 8.78
C ILE A 143 -11.92 -3.33 7.57
N ILE A 144 -11.76 -2.53 6.51
CA ILE A 144 -11.05 -2.92 5.29
C ILE A 144 -9.55 -3.16 5.60
N GLN A 145 -8.98 -2.31 6.45
CA GLN A 145 -7.58 -2.43 6.90
C GLN A 145 -7.36 -3.65 7.79
N LEU A 146 -8.33 -4.02 8.63
CA LEU A 146 -8.28 -5.24 9.41
C LEU A 146 -8.25 -6.47 8.51
N ALA A 147 -9.09 -6.53 7.48
CA ALA A 147 -9.08 -7.62 6.52
C ALA A 147 -7.73 -7.73 5.78
N TRP A 148 -7.11 -6.61 5.42
CA TRP A 148 -5.76 -6.58 4.84
C TRP A 148 -4.70 -7.13 5.80
N ALA A 149 -4.76 -6.75 7.08
CA ALA A 149 -3.82 -7.23 8.10
C ALA A 149 -3.98 -8.73 8.37
N VAL A 150 -5.22 -9.22 8.44
CA VAL A 150 -5.51 -10.66 8.58
C VAL A 150 -4.96 -11.42 7.38
N GLY A 151 -5.19 -10.94 6.14
CA GLY A 151 -4.63 -11.58 4.94
C GLY A 151 -3.10 -11.62 4.94
N SER A 152 -2.47 -10.54 5.42
CA SER A 152 -1.00 -10.46 5.53
C SER A 152 -0.41 -11.42 6.58
N LEU A 153 -1.17 -11.74 7.64
CA LEU A 153 -0.76 -12.71 8.67
C LEU A 153 -0.99 -14.16 8.22
N VAL A 154 -2.15 -14.40 7.58
CA VAL A 154 -2.54 -15.72 7.11
C VAL A 154 -1.65 -16.17 5.96
N GLY A 155 -1.19 -15.25 5.11
CA GLY A 155 -0.42 -15.58 3.92
C GLY A 155 0.85 -16.38 4.17
N PRO A 156 1.78 -15.94 5.02
CA PRO A 156 2.99 -16.70 5.35
C PRO A 156 2.71 -18.09 5.93
N VAL A 157 1.70 -18.21 6.80
CA VAL A 157 1.32 -19.48 7.44
C VAL A 157 0.78 -20.46 6.40
N MET A 158 -0.11 -20.00 5.53
CA MET A 158 -0.66 -20.82 4.44
C MET A 158 0.39 -21.14 3.39
N GLY A 159 1.24 -20.17 3.04
CA GLY A 159 2.30 -20.35 2.05
C GLY A 159 3.36 -21.35 2.47
N GLY A 160 3.73 -21.37 3.75
CA GLY A 160 4.61 -22.40 4.32
C GLY A 160 3.98 -23.79 4.25
N ALA A 161 2.74 -23.94 4.75
CA ALA A 161 2.03 -25.22 4.71
C ALA A 161 1.83 -25.75 3.27
N ILE A 162 1.52 -24.87 2.31
CA ILE A 162 1.37 -25.23 0.90
C ILE A 162 2.72 -25.68 0.32
N ALA A 163 3.81 -24.99 0.63
CA ALA A 163 5.14 -25.34 0.16
C ALA A 163 5.62 -26.70 0.68
N GLU A 164 5.29 -27.03 1.93
CA GLU A 164 5.69 -28.29 2.59
C GLU A 164 4.84 -29.48 2.12
N HIS A 165 3.52 -29.34 2.03
CA HIS A 165 2.61 -30.48 1.86
C HIS A 165 1.97 -30.62 0.48
N THR A 166 2.04 -29.61 -0.39
CA THR A 166 1.32 -29.59 -1.68
C THR A 166 2.16 -29.00 -2.80
N THR A 167 1.61 -28.80 -4.00
CA THR A 167 2.31 -28.12 -5.11
C THR A 167 2.23 -26.60 -4.97
N TRP A 168 3.27 -25.87 -5.42
CA TRP A 168 3.31 -24.40 -5.35
C TRP A 168 2.14 -23.73 -6.09
N ARG A 169 1.53 -24.41 -7.06
CA ARG A 169 0.37 -23.89 -7.81
C ARG A 169 -0.85 -23.62 -6.91
N TRP A 170 -0.97 -24.31 -5.77
CA TRP A 170 -2.05 -24.09 -4.80
C TRP A 170 -2.08 -22.69 -4.18
N ILE A 171 -0.95 -21.99 -4.21
CA ILE A 171 -0.84 -20.58 -3.80
C ILE A 171 -1.75 -19.67 -4.64
N PHE A 172 -1.99 -20.04 -5.89
CA PHE A 172 -2.85 -19.30 -6.79
C PHE A 172 -4.27 -19.83 -6.76
N TYR A 173 -4.46 -21.16 -6.62
CA TYR A 173 -5.79 -21.76 -6.56
C TYR A 173 -6.63 -21.24 -5.39
N ILE A 174 -6.01 -20.93 -4.25
CA ILE A 174 -6.70 -20.39 -3.08
C ILE A 174 -7.43 -19.06 -3.33
N ASN A 175 -6.98 -18.28 -4.32
CA ASN A 175 -7.59 -16.99 -4.63
C ASN A 175 -8.92 -17.15 -5.38
N PHE A 176 -9.15 -18.26 -6.09
CA PHE A 176 -10.31 -18.41 -6.98
C PHE A 176 -11.67 -18.35 -6.29
N PRO A 177 -11.92 -19.01 -5.13
CA PRO A 177 -13.21 -18.90 -4.46
C PRO A 177 -13.56 -17.45 -4.11
N ILE A 178 -12.55 -16.68 -3.70
CA ILE A 178 -12.73 -15.31 -3.27
C ILE A 178 -12.87 -14.35 -4.45
N CYS A 179 -12.11 -14.59 -5.53
CA CYS A 179 -12.27 -13.87 -6.80
C CYS A 179 -13.65 -14.15 -7.41
N GLY A 180 -14.11 -15.41 -7.41
CA GLY A 180 -15.43 -15.80 -7.91
C GLY A 180 -16.56 -15.14 -7.14
N TYR A 181 -16.48 -15.13 -5.80
CA TYR A 181 -17.43 -14.37 -4.98
C TYR A 181 -17.42 -12.88 -5.33
N SER A 182 -16.24 -12.26 -5.42
CA SER A 182 -16.11 -10.81 -5.68
C SER A 182 -16.60 -10.42 -7.08
N LEU A 183 -16.37 -11.27 -8.08
CA LEU A 183 -16.84 -11.08 -9.46
C LEU A 183 -18.36 -11.10 -9.59
N ILE A 184 -19.06 -11.83 -8.71
CA ILE A 184 -20.52 -11.86 -8.65
C ILE A 184 -21.04 -10.70 -7.79
N ALA A 185 -20.43 -10.51 -6.62
CA ALA A 185 -20.89 -9.53 -5.62
C ALA A 185 -20.74 -8.08 -6.10
N VAL A 186 -19.62 -7.72 -6.74
CA VAL A 186 -19.35 -6.33 -7.17
C VAL A 186 -20.39 -5.81 -8.16
N PRO A 187 -20.67 -6.47 -9.31
CA PRO A 187 -21.68 -5.99 -10.26
C PRO A 187 -23.09 -5.96 -9.68
N MET A 188 -23.43 -6.89 -8.79
CA MET A 188 -24.77 -6.98 -8.19
C MET A 188 -25.02 -5.95 -7.09
N LEU A 189 -24.00 -5.66 -6.28
CA LEU A 189 -24.12 -4.78 -5.12
C LEU A 189 -23.83 -3.32 -5.45
N LEU A 190 -22.90 -3.06 -6.37
CA LEU A 190 -22.52 -1.70 -6.73
C LEU A 190 -23.37 -1.23 -7.92
N THR A 191 -24.65 -0.95 -7.67
CA THR A 191 -25.50 -0.20 -8.60
C THR A 191 -25.28 1.30 -8.36
N LEU A 192 -24.10 1.77 -8.71
CA LEU A 192 -23.78 3.20 -8.77
C LEU A 192 -24.17 3.70 -10.16
N ARG A 193 -25.03 4.72 -10.25
CA ARG A 193 -25.49 5.24 -11.54
C ARG A 193 -24.27 5.73 -12.34
N PRO A 194 -23.98 5.14 -13.51
CA PRO A 194 -22.94 5.66 -14.38
C PRO A 194 -23.39 7.03 -14.93
N PRO A 195 -22.47 7.96 -15.19
CA PRO A 195 -22.80 9.20 -15.86
C PRO A 195 -23.45 8.90 -17.22
N GLU A 196 -24.53 9.63 -17.53
CA GLU A 196 -25.30 9.53 -18.77
C GLU A 196 -24.44 10.00 -19.95
N SER A 197 -23.70 9.08 -20.56
CA SER A 197 -22.98 9.32 -21.81
C SER A 197 -22.78 8.02 -22.58
N THR A 198 -22.71 8.13 -23.91
CA THR A 198 -22.51 6.97 -24.77
C THR A 198 -21.10 6.39 -24.58
N PHE A 199 -20.94 5.08 -24.80
CA PHE A 199 -19.63 4.42 -24.65
C PHE A 199 -18.54 5.05 -25.54
N ALA A 200 -18.91 5.49 -26.75
CA ALA A 200 -18.01 6.14 -27.69
C ALA A 200 -17.53 7.53 -27.19
N GLU A 201 -18.42 8.31 -26.56
CA GLU A 201 -18.04 9.58 -25.94
C GLU A 201 -17.10 9.35 -24.75
N LYS A 202 -17.42 8.38 -23.89
CA LYS A 202 -16.57 7.99 -22.76
C LYS A 202 -15.15 7.64 -23.23
N LEU A 203 -15.02 6.86 -24.29
CA LEU A 203 -13.72 6.45 -24.82
C LEU A 203 -12.88 7.62 -25.36
N LYS A 204 -13.53 8.63 -25.96
CA LYS A 204 -12.88 9.83 -26.49
C LYS A 204 -12.39 10.79 -25.39
N ILE A 205 -13.04 10.78 -24.23
CA ILE A 205 -12.70 11.68 -23.10
C ILE A 205 -11.48 11.15 -22.32
N VAL A 206 -11.18 9.86 -22.39
CA VAL A 206 -10.06 9.25 -21.67
C VAL A 206 -8.72 9.74 -22.21
N ASP A 207 -7.83 10.16 -21.31
CA ASP A 207 -6.46 10.53 -21.66
C ASP A 207 -5.54 9.29 -21.79
N TRP A 208 -5.68 8.56 -22.89
CA TRP A 208 -4.87 7.38 -23.18
C TRP A 208 -3.38 7.68 -23.32
N LEU A 209 -3.04 8.83 -23.93
CA LEU A 209 -1.66 9.22 -24.17
C LEU A 209 -0.97 9.63 -22.87
N GLY A 210 -1.64 10.46 -22.04
CA GLY A 210 -1.15 10.82 -20.71
C GLY A 210 -0.97 9.59 -19.82
N GLY A 211 -1.94 8.68 -19.83
CA GLY A 211 -1.86 7.41 -19.10
C GLY A 211 -0.68 6.54 -19.54
N PHE A 212 -0.48 6.37 -20.85
CA PHE A 212 0.64 5.60 -21.40
C PHE A 212 2.00 6.22 -21.04
N LEU A 213 2.15 7.54 -21.24
CA LEU A 213 3.37 8.26 -20.89
C LEU A 213 3.70 8.13 -19.40
N PHE A 214 2.70 8.31 -18.53
CA PHE A 214 2.88 8.21 -17.08
C PHE A 214 3.30 6.81 -16.63
N ILE A 215 2.53 5.79 -17.04
CA ILE A 215 2.76 4.40 -16.66
C ILE A 215 4.12 3.95 -17.18
N GLY A 216 4.43 4.20 -18.46
CA GLY A 216 5.71 3.85 -19.06
C GLY A 216 6.88 4.53 -18.33
N SER A 217 6.79 5.84 -18.12
CA SER A 217 7.85 6.61 -17.44
C SER A 217 8.09 6.17 -16.00
N MET A 218 7.01 5.90 -15.26
CA MET A 218 7.11 5.44 -13.87
C MET A 218 7.67 4.02 -13.77
N VAL A 219 7.29 3.12 -14.69
CA VAL A 219 7.88 1.78 -14.79
C VAL A 219 9.38 1.89 -15.03
N THR A 220 9.80 2.66 -16.03
CA THR A 220 11.22 2.83 -16.37
C THR A 220 12.01 3.45 -15.22
N PHE A 221 11.43 4.46 -14.53
CA PHE A 221 12.06 5.10 -13.38
C PHE A 221 12.25 4.13 -12.20
N LEU A 222 11.20 3.39 -11.81
CA LEU A 222 11.26 2.43 -10.72
C LEU A 222 12.15 1.23 -11.04
N LEU A 223 12.23 0.82 -12.32
CA LEU A 223 13.12 -0.23 -12.79
C LEU A 223 14.58 0.17 -12.56
N GLY A 224 14.96 1.39 -12.94
CA GLY A 224 16.30 1.92 -12.70
C GLY A 224 16.66 1.94 -11.21
N ILE A 225 15.74 2.42 -10.35
CA ILE A 225 15.93 2.41 -8.88
C ILE A 225 16.07 0.98 -8.34
N SER A 226 15.32 0.02 -8.86
CA SER A 226 15.36 -1.38 -8.43
C SER A 226 16.69 -2.05 -8.79
N TRP A 227 17.23 -1.74 -9.98
CA TRP A 227 18.48 -2.30 -10.47
C TRP A 227 19.72 -1.70 -9.80
N GLY A 228 19.67 -0.41 -9.46
CA GLY A 228 20.75 0.31 -8.80
C GLY A 228 21.17 -0.33 -7.48
N GLY A 229 22.44 -0.70 -7.37
CA GLY A 229 23.04 -1.28 -6.17
C GLY A 229 22.80 -2.78 -5.99
N ASN A 230 21.79 -3.36 -6.66
CA ASN A 230 21.48 -4.79 -6.59
C ASN A 230 22.07 -5.59 -7.75
N GLY A 231 21.72 -5.21 -8.99
CA GLY A 231 22.12 -5.92 -10.20
C GLY A 231 23.22 -5.21 -10.97
N PHE A 232 23.23 -3.87 -10.89
CA PHE A 232 24.21 -3.03 -11.53
C PHE A 232 24.68 -1.93 -10.57
N PRO A 233 25.94 -1.46 -10.68
CA PRO A 233 26.42 -0.33 -9.90
C PRO A 233 25.57 0.92 -10.16
N TRP A 234 25.38 1.77 -9.15
CA TRP A 234 24.64 3.03 -9.30
C TRP A 234 25.18 3.97 -10.38
N LYS A 235 26.49 3.89 -10.66
CA LYS A 235 27.16 4.69 -11.70
C LYS A 235 27.05 4.08 -13.11
N SER A 236 26.45 2.90 -13.25
CA SER A 236 26.37 2.20 -14.53
C SER A 236 25.29 2.81 -15.44
N ALA A 237 25.47 2.67 -16.75
CA ALA A 237 24.51 3.16 -17.73
C ALA A 237 23.15 2.46 -17.59
N GLU A 238 23.15 1.17 -17.27
CA GLU A 238 21.96 0.33 -17.06
C GLU A 238 21.08 0.83 -15.91
N THR A 239 21.68 1.51 -14.92
CA THR A 239 20.94 2.13 -13.81
C THR A 239 20.53 3.57 -14.16
N LEU A 240 21.47 4.38 -14.65
CA LEU A 240 21.25 5.81 -14.85
C LEU A 240 20.33 6.11 -16.03
N VAL A 241 20.44 5.36 -17.13
CA VAL A 241 19.63 5.60 -18.34
C VAL A 241 18.13 5.45 -18.05
N PRO A 242 17.64 4.34 -17.43
CA PRO A 242 16.24 4.23 -17.06
C PRO A 242 15.79 5.29 -16.05
N VAL A 243 16.63 5.67 -15.09
CA VAL A 243 16.29 6.72 -14.11
C VAL A 243 16.09 8.07 -14.80
N PHE A 244 17.02 8.48 -15.67
CA PHE A 244 16.93 9.77 -16.35
C PHE A 244 15.82 9.79 -17.41
N ILE A 245 15.66 8.72 -18.20
CA ILE A 245 14.57 8.61 -19.17
C ILE A 245 13.21 8.60 -18.46
N GLY A 246 13.08 7.83 -17.37
CA GLY A 246 11.86 7.78 -16.58
C GLY A 246 11.53 9.14 -15.93
N ALA A 247 12.53 9.82 -15.37
CA ALA A 247 12.36 11.16 -14.80
C ALA A 247 11.96 12.19 -15.88
N ALA A 248 12.64 12.18 -17.04
CA ALA A 248 12.29 13.03 -18.16
C ALA A 248 10.87 12.74 -18.67
N GLY A 249 10.51 11.47 -18.83
CA GLY A 249 9.17 11.06 -19.23
C GLY A 249 8.08 11.48 -18.23
N LEU A 250 8.36 11.42 -16.92
CA LEU A 250 7.47 11.96 -15.89
C LEU A 250 7.30 13.48 -16.02
N THR A 251 8.38 14.23 -16.26
CA THR A 251 8.28 15.69 -16.48
C THR A 251 7.48 16.04 -17.74
N ILE A 252 7.67 15.28 -18.82
CA ILE A 252 6.89 15.41 -20.07
C ILE A 252 5.42 15.11 -19.80
N THR A 253 5.13 14.05 -19.05
CA THR A 253 3.76 13.68 -18.67
C THR A 253 3.10 14.80 -17.88
N LEU A 254 3.78 15.38 -16.89
CA LEU A 254 3.25 16.49 -16.10
C LEU A 254 2.98 17.73 -16.96
N PHE A 255 3.88 18.05 -17.90
CA PHE A 255 3.67 19.15 -18.83
C PHE A 255 2.48 18.88 -19.78
N TYR A 256 2.37 17.65 -20.28
CA TYR A 256 1.29 17.22 -21.14
C TYR A 256 -0.07 17.29 -20.42
N GLU A 257 -0.17 16.70 -19.23
CA GLU A 257 -1.36 16.77 -18.36
C GLU A 257 -1.72 18.22 -18.01
N HIS A 258 -0.71 19.08 -17.84
CA HIS A 258 -0.95 20.48 -17.53
C HIS A 258 -1.52 21.26 -18.73
N ARG A 259 -1.08 20.97 -19.96
CA ARG A 259 -1.34 21.85 -21.11
C ARG A 259 -2.35 21.31 -22.12
N TYR A 260 -2.41 19.99 -22.30
CA TYR A 260 -3.13 19.36 -23.41
C TYR A 260 -4.23 18.39 -22.98
N ALA A 261 -4.17 17.83 -21.77
CA ALA A 261 -5.19 16.90 -21.29
C ALA A 261 -6.55 17.59 -21.12
N GLN A 262 -7.59 17.04 -21.77
CA GLN A 262 -8.97 17.53 -21.62
C GLN A 262 -9.57 17.11 -20.27
N LEU A 263 -9.31 15.86 -19.85
CA LEU A 263 -9.70 15.33 -18.55
C LEU A 263 -8.47 14.72 -17.85
N PRO A 264 -7.61 15.55 -17.22
CA PRO A 264 -6.37 15.07 -16.62
C PRO A 264 -6.65 14.10 -15.47
N PHE A 265 -5.97 12.95 -15.48
CA PHE A 265 -6.03 12.03 -14.34
C PHE A 265 -5.22 12.56 -13.14
N LEU A 266 -4.23 13.43 -13.39
CA LEU A 266 -3.55 14.23 -12.35
C LEU A 266 -4.20 15.61 -12.25
N LYS A 267 -5.40 15.66 -11.65
CA LYS A 267 -6.16 16.91 -11.47
C LYS A 267 -5.33 17.96 -10.71
N LYS A 268 -5.06 19.10 -11.35
CA LYS A 268 -4.31 20.24 -10.75
C LYS A 268 -4.88 20.71 -9.41
N VAL A 269 -6.21 20.66 -9.27
CA VAL A 269 -6.94 21.03 -8.05
C VAL A 269 -6.49 20.24 -6.82
N LEU A 270 -5.91 19.05 -7.00
CA LEU A 270 -5.36 18.26 -5.88
C LEU A 270 -4.05 18.86 -5.33
N PHE A 271 -3.35 19.67 -6.12
CA PHE A 271 -2.02 20.19 -5.83
C PHE A 271 -1.98 21.72 -5.66
N THR A 272 -3.12 22.38 -5.48
CA THR A 272 -3.18 23.83 -5.27
C THR A 272 -2.96 24.23 -3.80
N ASP A 273 -3.36 23.38 -2.86
CA ASP A 273 -3.24 23.65 -1.43
C ASP A 273 -1.95 23.04 -0.85
N VAL A 274 -1.20 23.86 -0.10
CA VAL A 274 0.07 23.46 0.54
C VAL A 274 -0.14 22.30 1.52
N SER A 275 -1.27 22.25 2.23
CA SER A 275 -1.62 21.17 3.15
C SER A 275 -1.85 19.87 2.38
N ALA A 276 -2.50 19.91 1.21
CA ALA A 276 -2.72 18.72 0.39
C ALA A 276 -1.39 18.16 -0.14
N ILE A 277 -0.53 19.03 -0.70
CA ILE A 277 0.82 18.65 -1.14
C ILE A 277 1.62 18.04 0.03
N THR A 278 1.58 18.68 1.20
CA THR A 278 2.25 18.19 2.40
C THR A 278 1.77 16.79 2.76
N VAL A 279 0.46 16.55 2.77
CA VAL A 279 -0.10 15.22 3.08
C VAL A 279 0.33 14.16 2.07
N TYR A 280 0.41 14.50 0.78
CA TYR A 280 0.93 13.60 -0.26
C TYR A 280 2.40 13.24 -0.05
N ILE A 281 3.25 14.23 0.25
CA ILE A 281 4.66 14.02 0.58
C ILE A 281 4.79 13.14 1.82
N LEU A 282 4.02 13.42 2.87
CA LEU A 282 4.04 12.60 4.08
C LEU A 282 3.54 11.19 3.83
N GLY A 283 2.54 10.99 2.97
CA GLY A 283 2.09 9.66 2.54
C GLY A 283 3.22 8.88 1.87
N LEU A 284 3.98 9.53 0.97
CA LEU A 284 5.17 8.95 0.36
C LEU A 284 6.23 8.58 1.41
N LEU A 285 6.54 9.48 2.33
CA LEU A 285 7.51 9.22 3.41
C LEU A 285 7.04 8.08 4.34
N GLN A 286 5.75 8.04 4.68
CA GLN A 286 5.18 6.96 5.48
C GLN A 286 5.32 5.63 4.74
N GLY A 287 4.99 5.58 3.45
CA GLY A 287 5.15 4.40 2.62
C GLY A 287 6.60 3.93 2.55
N PHE A 288 7.54 4.87 2.40
CA PHE A 288 8.97 4.60 2.36
C PHE A 288 9.45 3.97 3.68
N ILE A 289 9.13 4.60 4.82
CA ILE A 289 9.59 4.17 6.14
C ILE A 289 8.88 2.89 6.57
N LEU A 290 7.56 2.83 6.50
CA LEU A 290 6.77 1.69 6.99
C LEU A 290 7.13 0.40 6.26
N TYR A 291 7.07 0.39 4.93
CA TYR A 291 7.35 -0.83 4.17
C TYR A 291 8.84 -1.18 4.17
N GLY A 292 9.73 -0.18 4.26
CA GLY A 292 11.14 -0.41 4.51
C GLY A 292 11.34 -1.12 5.85
N GLN A 293 10.77 -0.59 6.93
CA GLN A 293 10.83 -1.18 8.28
C GLN A 293 10.25 -2.61 8.32
N LEU A 294 9.05 -2.83 7.76
CA LEU A 294 8.43 -4.16 7.69
C LEU A 294 9.26 -5.18 6.91
N TYR A 295 10.11 -4.73 5.98
CA TYR A 295 11.06 -5.59 5.28
C TYR A 295 12.32 -5.90 6.11
N TYR A 296 12.93 -4.88 6.76
CA TYR A 296 14.19 -5.06 7.49
C TYR A 296 14.04 -5.67 8.88
N PHE A 297 12.89 -5.52 9.54
CA PHE A 297 12.67 -6.14 10.85
C PHE A 297 12.78 -7.67 10.85
N PRO A 298 12.05 -8.42 9.99
CA PRO A 298 12.20 -9.87 9.96
C PRO A 298 13.62 -10.25 9.54
N LEU A 299 14.24 -9.49 8.63
CA LEU A 299 15.62 -9.72 8.22
C LEU A 299 16.60 -9.57 9.39
N TYR A 300 16.40 -8.62 10.29
CA TYR A 300 17.20 -8.48 11.53
C TYR A 300 17.05 -9.68 12.46
N PHE A 301 15.81 -10.18 12.65
CA PHE A 301 15.61 -11.36 13.51
C PHE A 301 16.20 -12.63 12.89
N LEU A 302 16.12 -12.79 11.57
CA LEU A 302 16.70 -13.91 10.83
C LEU A 302 18.24 -13.87 10.83
N SER A 303 18.82 -12.69 10.56
CA SER A 303 20.28 -12.51 10.44
C SER A 303 20.95 -12.29 11.80
N VAL A 304 20.69 -11.18 12.46
CA VAL A 304 21.44 -10.78 13.67
C VAL A 304 21.05 -11.63 14.87
N LYS A 305 19.75 -11.90 15.06
CA LYS A 305 19.26 -12.71 16.19
C LYS A 305 19.21 -14.19 15.92
N GLN A 306 19.55 -14.62 14.70
CA GLN A 306 19.59 -16.03 14.28
C GLN A 306 18.31 -16.80 14.68
N LYS A 307 17.15 -16.13 14.63
CA LYS A 307 15.85 -16.74 14.92
C LYS A 307 15.38 -17.54 13.73
N THR A 308 14.60 -18.60 14.01
CA THR A 308 13.90 -19.33 12.96
C THR A 308 12.89 -18.42 12.25
N PRO A 309 12.51 -18.72 10.99
CA PRO A 309 11.49 -17.96 10.27
C PRO A 309 10.18 -17.79 11.05
N THR A 310 9.74 -18.85 11.75
CA THR A 310 8.56 -18.82 12.62
C THR A 310 8.70 -17.80 13.74
N MET A 311 9.85 -17.79 14.44
CA MET A 311 10.08 -16.86 15.54
C MET A 311 10.29 -15.42 15.07
N ALA A 312 10.87 -15.21 13.88
CA ALA A 312 10.95 -13.89 13.27
C ALA A 312 9.55 -13.34 12.92
N GLY A 313 8.64 -14.20 12.43
CA GLY A 313 7.23 -13.86 12.24
C GLY A 313 6.51 -13.52 13.55
N VAL A 314 6.73 -14.31 14.61
CA VAL A 314 6.17 -14.05 15.95
C VAL A 314 6.69 -12.73 16.51
N ALA A 315 7.97 -12.41 16.32
CA ALA A 315 8.56 -11.15 16.73
C ALA A 315 7.94 -9.93 16.02
N MET A 316 7.22 -10.14 14.90
CA MET A 316 6.49 -9.08 14.18
C MET A 316 5.08 -8.83 14.66
N ILE A 317 4.55 -9.66 15.55
CA ILE A 317 3.21 -9.46 16.11
C ILE A 317 3.04 -8.09 16.76
N PRO A 318 3.97 -7.55 17.58
CA PRO A 318 3.78 -6.25 18.23
C PRO A 318 3.51 -5.09 17.27
N VAL A 319 4.27 -4.99 16.17
CA VAL A 319 4.07 -3.91 15.20
C VAL A 319 2.75 -4.08 14.46
N THR A 320 2.41 -5.30 14.00
CA THR A 320 1.19 -5.53 13.23
C THR A 320 -0.08 -5.40 14.08
N LEU A 321 -0.04 -5.91 15.31
CA LEU A 321 -1.14 -5.89 16.27
C LEU A 321 -1.41 -4.48 16.82
N LEU A 322 -0.44 -3.57 16.76
CA LEU A 322 -0.63 -2.19 17.23
C LEU A 322 -0.85 -1.21 16.10
N LEU A 323 -0.34 -1.48 14.90
CA LEU A 323 -0.55 -0.63 13.72
C LEU A 323 -2.03 -0.56 13.33
N VAL A 324 -2.69 -1.71 13.16
CA VAL A 324 -4.07 -1.72 12.67
C VAL A 324 -5.05 -1.19 13.73
N PRO A 325 -5.09 -1.73 14.96
CA PRO A 325 -5.91 -1.16 16.03
C PRO A 325 -5.58 0.31 16.33
N GLY A 326 -4.29 0.69 16.32
CA GLY A 326 -3.87 2.09 16.46
C GLY A 326 -4.51 2.99 15.41
N SER A 327 -4.57 2.54 14.15
CA SER A 327 -5.26 3.26 13.07
C SER A 327 -6.77 3.34 13.25
N ILE A 328 -7.40 2.29 13.79
CA ILE A 328 -8.84 2.24 14.06
C ILE A 328 -9.19 3.21 15.20
N ILE A 329 -8.46 3.13 16.32
CA ILE A 329 -8.64 4.00 17.48
C ILE A 329 -8.40 5.46 17.09
N SER A 330 -7.31 5.73 16.37
CA SER A 330 -7.04 7.03 15.75
C SER A 330 -8.24 7.50 14.94
N GLY A 331 -8.72 6.67 14.01
CA GLY A 331 -9.84 7.00 13.15
C GLY A 331 -11.11 7.33 13.93
N VAL A 332 -11.47 6.53 14.93
CA VAL A 332 -12.63 6.78 15.79
C VAL A 332 -12.48 8.10 16.54
N LEU A 333 -11.32 8.36 17.13
CA LEU A 333 -11.06 9.60 17.87
C LEU A 333 -11.08 10.82 16.95
N VAL A 334 -10.49 10.74 15.76
CA VAL A 334 -10.53 11.81 14.75
C VAL A 334 -11.98 12.10 14.34
N SER A 335 -12.78 11.06 14.07
CA SER A 335 -14.20 11.19 13.75
C SER A 335 -15.01 11.81 14.88
N ARG A 336 -14.73 11.45 16.14
CA ARG A 336 -15.44 11.97 17.33
C ARG A 336 -15.05 13.41 17.64
N LEU A 337 -13.76 13.70 17.68
CA LEU A 337 -13.19 14.99 18.07
C LEU A 337 -13.24 16.05 16.96
N ASN A 338 -13.57 15.65 15.72
CA ASN A 338 -13.48 16.50 14.53
C ASN A 338 -12.09 17.15 14.35
N ALA A 339 -11.05 16.43 14.76
CA ALA A 339 -9.69 16.93 14.77
C ALA A 339 -8.73 15.79 14.40
N TYR A 340 -7.93 16.00 13.35
CA TYR A 340 -6.96 15.01 12.86
C TYR A 340 -5.50 15.38 13.16
N ARG A 341 -5.20 16.66 13.40
CA ARG A 341 -3.83 17.18 13.55
C ARG A 341 -3.08 16.54 14.72
N TRP A 342 -3.74 16.36 15.87
CA TRP A 342 -3.14 15.70 17.04
C TRP A 342 -2.63 14.30 16.69
N SER A 343 -3.40 13.55 15.89
CA SER A 343 -3.05 12.18 15.51
C SER A 343 -1.88 12.14 14.54
N ILE A 344 -1.86 13.06 13.57
CA ILE A 344 -0.73 13.19 12.63
C ILE A 344 0.55 13.58 13.39
N TRP A 345 0.50 14.59 14.26
CA TRP A 345 1.66 15.07 15.00
C TRP A 345 2.19 14.01 15.97
N MET A 346 1.32 13.42 16.80
CA MET A 346 1.72 12.35 17.73
C MET A 346 2.23 11.13 16.99
N GLY A 347 1.58 10.76 15.89
CA GLY A 347 1.98 9.63 15.07
C GLY A 347 3.39 9.80 14.49
N TRP A 348 3.68 10.96 13.87
CA TRP A 348 5.02 11.25 13.35
C TRP A 348 6.08 11.40 14.43
N ALA A 349 5.73 11.95 15.60
CA ALA A 349 6.63 11.99 16.76
C ALA A 349 7.01 10.55 17.20
N LEU A 350 6.03 9.66 17.35
CA LEU A 350 6.26 8.27 17.72
C LEU A 350 7.03 7.49 16.66
N VAL A 351 6.75 7.70 15.37
CA VAL A 351 7.53 7.10 14.27
C VAL A 351 8.98 7.58 14.29
N SER A 352 9.22 8.86 14.59
CA SER A 352 10.57 9.41 14.72
C SER A 352 11.33 8.81 15.90
N ILE A 353 10.68 8.74 17.07
CA ILE A 353 11.25 8.13 18.28
C ILE A 353 11.54 6.65 18.03
N ALA A 354 10.57 5.88 17.50
CA ALA A 354 10.76 4.47 17.21
C ALA A 354 11.89 4.23 16.21
N SER A 355 11.95 5.03 15.14
CA SER A 355 13.05 4.98 14.17
C SER A 355 14.40 5.23 14.84
N GLY A 356 14.46 6.16 15.79
CA GLY A 356 15.67 6.47 16.57
C GLY A 356 16.10 5.30 17.43
N LEU A 357 15.15 4.65 18.09
CA LEU A 357 15.40 3.47 18.92
C LEU A 357 15.83 2.25 18.07
N PHE A 358 15.44 2.15 16.80
CA PHE A 358 15.93 1.09 15.92
C PHE A 358 17.41 1.28 15.55
N VAL A 359 17.97 2.50 15.64
CA VAL A 359 19.41 2.72 15.44
C VAL A 359 20.23 2.13 16.59
N SER A 360 19.66 2.00 17.79
CA SER A 360 20.33 1.35 18.92
C SER A 360 20.22 -0.18 18.90
N TRP A 361 19.56 -0.78 17.90
CA TRP A 361 19.53 -2.23 17.76
C TRP A 361 20.90 -2.77 17.36
N ASP A 362 21.32 -3.82 18.06
CA ASP A 362 22.62 -4.47 17.92
C ASP A 362 22.50 -5.97 18.22
N VAL A 363 23.61 -6.70 18.09
CA VAL A 363 23.68 -8.15 18.34
C VAL A 363 23.17 -8.52 19.74
N ASP A 364 23.41 -7.67 20.74
CA ASP A 364 23.05 -7.92 22.14
C ASP A 364 21.70 -7.33 22.57
N THR A 365 20.94 -6.72 21.67
CA THR A 365 19.64 -6.11 22.03
C THR A 365 18.69 -7.11 22.66
N HIS A 366 18.21 -6.78 23.86
CA HIS A 366 17.29 -7.65 24.59
C HIS A 366 15.94 -7.73 23.89
N LEU A 367 15.28 -8.89 23.93
CA LEU A 367 13.99 -9.13 23.26
C LEU A 367 12.92 -8.10 23.66
N ILE A 368 12.90 -7.72 24.94
CA ILE A 368 11.97 -6.72 25.49
C ILE A 368 12.14 -5.37 24.78
N VAL A 369 13.39 -4.93 24.55
CA VAL A 369 13.67 -3.69 23.84
C VAL A 369 13.12 -3.76 22.42
N SER A 370 13.32 -4.90 21.73
CA SER A 370 12.76 -5.10 20.40
C SER A 370 11.23 -5.06 20.38
N ILE A 371 10.56 -5.71 21.33
CA ILE A 371 9.10 -5.71 21.43
C ILE A 371 8.55 -4.30 21.67
N VAL A 372 9.13 -3.56 22.63
CA VAL A 372 8.68 -2.20 22.98
C VAL A 372 8.89 -1.24 21.81
N THR A 373 10.06 -1.30 21.15
CA THR A 373 10.35 -0.42 20.02
C THR A 373 9.45 -0.70 18.81
N LEU A 374 9.15 -1.98 18.53
CA LEU A 374 8.17 -2.37 17.51
C LEU A 374 6.75 -1.92 17.86
N ALA A 375 6.38 -1.97 19.15
CA ALA A 375 5.08 -1.51 19.62
C ALA A 375 4.91 0.01 19.41
N ILE A 376 5.93 0.81 19.76
CA ILE A 376 5.93 2.26 19.53
C ILE A 376 5.81 2.56 18.03
N ALA A 377 6.55 1.84 17.17
CA ALA A 377 6.45 2.00 15.72
C ALA A 377 5.06 1.65 15.19
N GLY A 378 4.46 0.56 15.68
CA GLY A 378 3.11 0.15 15.32
C GLY A 378 2.09 1.23 15.65
N ILE A 379 2.07 1.71 16.90
CA ILE A 379 1.16 2.79 17.33
C ILE A 379 1.38 4.06 16.50
N GLY A 380 2.63 4.47 16.31
CA GLY A 380 2.98 5.67 15.55
C GLY A 380 2.47 5.61 14.11
N HIS A 381 2.80 4.54 13.37
CA HIS A 381 2.31 4.34 12.00
C HIS A 381 0.80 4.22 11.95
N GLY A 382 0.19 3.55 12.92
CA GLY A 382 -1.26 3.41 13.04
C GLY A 382 -1.97 4.76 13.15
N LEU A 383 -1.51 5.63 14.07
CA LEU A 383 -2.08 6.96 14.28
C LEU A 383 -2.10 7.78 12.98
N VAL A 384 -0.98 7.78 12.25
CA VAL A 384 -0.80 8.51 10.99
C VAL A 384 -1.70 7.97 9.87
N LEU A 385 -1.83 6.64 9.75
CA LEU A 385 -2.37 5.97 8.56
C LEU A 385 -3.77 6.44 8.14
N ASN A 386 -4.77 6.32 9.03
CA ASN A 386 -6.15 6.67 8.70
C ASN A 386 -6.37 8.20 8.69
N ALA A 387 -5.68 8.93 9.58
CA ALA A 387 -5.77 10.38 9.64
C ALA A 387 -5.30 11.03 8.33
N GLN A 388 -4.17 10.59 7.79
CA GLN A 388 -3.63 11.12 6.53
C GLN A 388 -4.40 10.66 5.29
N THR A 389 -4.96 9.45 5.31
CA THR A 389 -5.74 8.94 4.17
C THR A 389 -6.96 9.82 3.86
N PHE A 390 -7.64 10.34 4.90
CA PHE A 390 -8.90 11.06 4.72
C PHE A 390 -8.81 12.58 4.91
N VAL A 391 -7.72 13.11 5.47
CA VAL A 391 -7.54 14.56 5.58
C VAL A 391 -7.53 15.24 4.21
N THR A 392 -7.01 14.58 3.17
CA THR A 392 -7.00 15.13 1.80
C THR A 392 -8.42 15.41 1.30
N GLY A 393 -9.40 14.58 1.68
CA GLY A 393 -10.81 14.79 1.39
C GLY A 393 -11.44 15.98 2.12
N ALA A 394 -10.84 16.44 3.23
CA ALA A 394 -11.27 17.66 3.93
C ALA A 394 -10.72 18.93 3.26
N ILE A 395 -9.62 18.82 2.53
CA ILE A 395 -8.97 19.95 1.88
C ILE A 395 -9.64 20.24 0.53
N VAL A 396 -9.88 19.20 -0.27
CA VAL A 396 -10.49 19.34 -1.60
C VAL A 396 -12.02 19.43 -1.55
N ASP A 397 -12.62 19.82 -2.67
CA ASP A 397 -14.07 19.74 -2.88
C ASP A 397 -14.60 18.30 -2.78
N PRO A 398 -15.83 18.07 -2.29
CA PRO A 398 -16.41 16.73 -2.13
C PRO A 398 -16.32 15.86 -3.40
N HIS A 399 -16.57 16.45 -4.57
CA HIS A 399 -16.43 15.83 -5.90
C HIS A 399 -15.04 15.23 -6.17
N ASN A 400 -13.99 15.87 -5.65
CA ASN A 400 -12.60 15.44 -5.85
C ASN A 400 -12.09 14.55 -4.72
N SER A 401 -12.90 14.27 -3.69
CA SER A 401 -12.45 13.57 -2.50
C SER A 401 -11.96 12.14 -2.76
N GLY A 402 -12.64 11.39 -3.63
CA GLY A 402 -12.18 10.05 -4.04
C GLY A 402 -10.85 10.10 -4.80
N HIS A 403 -10.67 11.08 -5.70
CA HIS A 403 -9.42 11.28 -6.43
C HIS A 403 -8.28 11.68 -5.49
N ALA A 404 -8.56 12.51 -4.46
CA ALA A 404 -7.58 12.91 -3.47
C ALA A 404 -7.12 11.74 -2.59
N ALA A 405 -8.04 10.85 -2.20
CA ALA A 405 -7.72 9.63 -1.46
C ALA A 405 -6.91 8.65 -2.32
N ALA A 406 -7.28 8.48 -3.60
CA ALA A 406 -6.54 7.68 -4.56
C ALA A 406 -5.10 8.19 -4.78
N MET A 407 -4.93 9.51 -4.91
CA MET A 407 -3.62 10.14 -5.03
C MET A 407 -2.77 9.90 -3.78
N TYR A 408 -3.34 10.06 -2.58
CA TYR A 408 -2.64 9.74 -1.33
C TYR A 408 -2.16 8.28 -1.30
N LEU A 409 -3.04 7.35 -1.66
CA LEU A 409 -2.73 5.93 -1.70
C LEU A 409 -1.60 5.63 -2.69
N PHE A 410 -1.66 6.24 -3.88
CA PHE A 410 -0.61 6.15 -4.89
C PHE A 410 0.73 6.67 -4.36
N MET A 411 0.77 7.85 -3.74
CA MET A 411 1.99 8.43 -3.15
C MET A 411 2.60 7.49 -2.10
N ARG A 412 1.78 6.91 -1.23
CA ARG A 412 2.22 5.94 -0.23
C ARG A 412 2.78 4.67 -0.87
N MET A 413 2.14 4.16 -1.91
CA MET A 413 2.60 2.96 -2.62
C MET A 413 3.89 3.22 -3.41
N LEU A 414 4.04 4.41 -3.99
CA LEU A 414 5.27 4.89 -4.61
C LEU A 414 6.41 4.93 -3.59
N GLY A 415 6.17 5.52 -2.41
CA GLY A 415 7.10 5.48 -1.29
C GLY A 415 7.52 4.06 -0.92
N SER A 416 6.57 3.13 -0.87
CA SER A 416 6.83 1.72 -0.55
C SER A 416 7.72 0.99 -1.58
N ALA A 417 7.69 1.41 -2.85
CA ALA A 417 8.50 0.83 -3.90
C ALA A 417 9.94 1.37 -3.83
N ILE A 418 10.09 2.67 -3.56
CA ILE A 418 11.40 3.31 -3.44
C ILE A 418 12.09 2.91 -2.13
N GLY A 419 11.38 2.91 -1.01
CA GLY A 419 11.95 2.71 0.33
C GLY A 419 12.62 1.36 0.53
N VAL A 420 12.03 0.28 0.02
CA VAL A 420 12.63 -1.06 0.12
C VAL A 420 13.93 -1.15 -0.70
N ASN A 421 13.93 -0.61 -1.93
CA ASN A 421 15.10 -0.65 -2.83
C ASN A 421 16.24 0.24 -2.33
N VAL A 422 15.93 1.48 -1.93
CA VAL A 422 16.92 2.40 -1.35
C VAL A 422 17.45 1.86 -0.03
N GLY A 423 16.58 1.32 0.83
CA GLY A 423 17.00 0.63 2.04
C GLY A 423 17.96 -0.53 1.76
N SER A 424 17.77 -1.26 0.65
CA SER A 424 18.60 -2.43 0.31
C SER A 424 20.00 -1.99 -0.07
N THR A 425 20.10 -0.96 -0.90
CA THR A 425 21.37 -0.31 -1.23
C THR A 425 22.09 0.20 0.02
N ILE A 426 21.38 0.91 0.91
CA ILE A 426 21.98 1.45 2.14
C ILE A 426 22.48 0.31 3.02
N PHE A 427 21.65 -0.70 3.24
CA PHE A 427 21.99 -1.87 4.03
C PHE A 427 23.27 -2.55 3.52
N GLN A 428 23.34 -2.85 2.23
CA GLN A 428 24.47 -3.52 1.60
C GLN A 428 25.75 -2.67 1.66
N ASN A 429 25.67 -1.36 1.39
CA ASN A 429 26.83 -0.48 1.43
C ASN A 429 27.37 -0.33 2.86
N VAL A 430 26.49 -0.12 3.84
CA VAL A 430 26.89 0.08 5.24
C VAL A 430 27.40 -1.22 5.85
N MET A 431 26.73 -2.35 5.60
CA MET A 431 27.22 -3.68 5.97
C MET A 431 28.59 -3.96 5.33
N GLY A 432 28.77 -3.62 4.05
CA GLY A 432 30.03 -3.77 3.33
C GLY A 432 31.18 -2.99 3.96
N MET A 433 30.94 -1.75 4.42
CA MET A 433 31.93 -0.98 5.18
C MET A 433 32.29 -1.68 6.50
N GLY A 434 31.30 -2.23 7.21
CA GLY A 434 31.53 -2.98 8.45
C GLY A 434 32.36 -4.25 8.25
N LEU A 435 32.15 -4.96 7.14
CA LEU A 435 32.93 -6.14 6.77
C LEU A 435 34.38 -5.78 6.42
N GLU A 436 34.58 -4.74 5.62
CA GLU A 436 35.91 -4.31 5.18
C GLU A 436 36.78 -3.84 6.35
N GLN A 437 36.19 -3.10 7.30
CA GLN A 437 36.87 -2.71 8.55
C GLN A 437 37.37 -3.92 9.36
N LYS A 438 36.79 -5.11 9.14
CA LYS A 438 37.15 -6.37 9.80
C LYS A 438 37.98 -7.29 8.90
N GLY A 439 38.40 -6.83 7.73
CA GLY A 439 39.16 -7.61 6.76
C GLY A 439 38.34 -8.70 6.05
N ILE A 440 37.01 -8.57 6.02
CA ILE A 440 36.09 -9.54 5.39
C ILE A 440 35.61 -8.99 4.04
N SER A 441 35.45 -9.88 3.05
CA SER A 441 34.98 -9.52 1.71
C SER A 441 33.59 -8.86 1.72
N ARG A 442 33.46 -7.75 0.98
CA ARG A 442 32.18 -7.05 0.74
C ARG A 442 31.16 -7.88 -0.04
N SER A 443 31.57 -8.98 -0.69
CA SER A 443 30.66 -9.86 -1.45
C SER A 443 29.55 -10.46 -0.58
N ILE A 444 29.81 -10.66 0.72
CA ILE A 444 28.80 -11.13 1.67
C ILE A 444 27.64 -10.13 1.77
N ALA A 445 27.93 -8.83 1.75
CA ALA A 445 26.89 -7.80 1.82
C ALA A 445 26.01 -7.78 0.54
N GLN A 446 26.61 -7.95 -0.63
CA GLN A 446 25.86 -7.98 -1.91
C GLN A 446 24.84 -9.13 -1.97
N HIS A 447 25.18 -10.25 -1.33
CA HIS A 447 24.32 -11.45 -1.25
C HIS A 447 23.76 -11.68 0.16
N ALA A 448 23.55 -10.64 0.95
CA ALA A 448 23.23 -10.78 2.38
C ALA A 448 21.98 -11.62 2.69
N GLU A 449 20.96 -11.60 1.82
CA GLU A 449 19.77 -12.46 1.96
C GLU A 449 20.09 -13.93 1.67
N GLU A 450 20.88 -14.21 0.64
CA GLU A 450 21.28 -15.56 0.25
C GLU A 450 22.29 -16.15 1.25
N TYR A 451 23.13 -15.30 1.83
CA TYR A 451 24.12 -15.69 2.82
C TYR A 451 23.51 -16.09 4.17
N LEU A 452 22.22 -15.81 4.41
CA LEU A 452 21.53 -16.21 5.66
C LEU A 452 21.64 -17.70 5.94
N THR A 453 21.49 -18.56 4.92
CA THR A 453 21.54 -20.02 5.10
C THR A 453 22.95 -20.50 5.45
N VAL A 454 23.97 -19.86 4.90
CA VAL A 454 25.38 -20.11 5.25
C VAL A 454 25.69 -19.58 6.64
N LEU A 455 25.21 -18.38 6.97
CA LEU A 455 25.43 -17.74 8.26
C LEU A 455 24.89 -18.59 9.42
N GLN A 456 23.77 -19.29 9.22
CA GLN A 456 23.17 -20.19 10.21
C GLN A 456 24.00 -21.45 10.47
N THR A 457 24.77 -21.94 9.49
CA THR A 457 25.59 -23.16 9.62
C THR A 457 27.02 -22.88 10.04
N LEU A 458 27.45 -21.61 10.03
CA LEU A 458 28.78 -21.24 10.49
C LEU A 458 28.96 -21.54 11.99
N PRO A 459 30.14 -22.05 12.40
CA PRO A 459 30.48 -22.20 13.81
C PRO A 459 30.54 -20.85 14.52
N ASP A 460 30.25 -20.83 15.82
CA ASP A 460 30.23 -19.61 16.64
C ASP A 460 31.66 -19.13 16.96
N ASP A 461 32.33 -18.59 15.95
CA ASP A 461 33.69 -18.10 16.01
C ASP A 461 33.81 -16.58 15.84
N LYS A 462 35.04 -16.07 15.86
CA LYS A 462 35.31 -14.63 15.65
C LYS A 462 34.82 -14.15 14.29
N PHE A 463 34.81 -15.02 13.27
CA PHE A 463 34.37 -14.67 11.92
C PHE A 463 32.85 -14.49 11.88
N LYS A 464 32.07 -15.43 12.41
CA LYS A 464 30.61 -15.31 12.50
C LYS A 464 30.19 -14.08 13.29
N ASN A 465 30.84 -13.82 14.43
CA ASN A 465 30.57 -12.62 15.23
C ASN A 465 30.89 -11.32 14.48
N ALA A 466 31.98 -11.30 13.70
CA ALA A 466 32.34 -10.17 12.84
C ALA A 466 31.31 -9.93 11.72
N VAL A 467 30.78 -11.00 11.13
CA VAL A 467 29.70 -10.92 10.14
C VAL A 467 28.39 -10.43 10.77
N LEU A 468 27.94 -11.02 11.89
CA LEU A 468 26.70 -10.62 12.59
C LEU A 468 26.69 -9.15 12.99
N SER A 469 27.81 -8.67 13.53
CA SER A 469 27.94 -7.25 13.88
C SER A 469 28.02 -6.33 12.65
N SER A 470 28.46 -6.83 11.50
CA SER A 470 28.39 -6.10 10.23
C SER A 470 26.96 -6.03 9.68
N TYR A 471 26.16 -7.11 9.85
CA TYR A 471 24.71 -7.07 9.60
C TYR A 471 24.04 -6.02 10.48
N ALA A 472 24.31 -6.06 11.79
CA ALA A 472 23.79 -5.07 12.74
C ALA A 472 24.15 -3.64 12.31
N PHE A 473 25.40 -3.40 11.91
CA PHE A 473 25.83 -2.10 11.39
C PHE A 473 25.07 -1.67 10.12
N GLY A 474 24.81 -2.60 9.20
CA GLY A 474 23.95 -2.36 8.04
C GLY A 474 22.56 -1.88 8.42
N PHE A 475 21.91 -2.52 9.40
CA PHE A 475 20.59 -2.09 9.89
C PHE A 475 20.63 -0.69 10.52
N LYS A 476 21.69 -0.36 11.28
CA LYS A 476 21.87 0.99 11.84
C LYS A 476 21.90 2.05 10.75
N GLY A 477 22.58 1.77 9.62
CA GLY A 477 22.60 2.66 8.46
C GLY A 477 21.21 2.92 7.87
N VAL A 478 20.43 1.85 7.66
CA VAL A 478 19.06 1.94 7.15
C VAL A 478 18.16 2.74 8.10
N HIS A 479 18.16 2.38 9.38
CA HIS A 479 17.34 3.06 10.39
C HIS A 479 17.77 4.51 10.59
N GLY A 480 19.06 4.85 10.45
CA GLY A 480 19.54 6.23 10.49
C GLY A 480 18.90 7.11 9.40
N VAL A 481 18.75 6.59 8.17
CA VAL A 481 18.03 7.30 7.10
C VAL A 481 16.54 7.42 7.43
N TYR A 482 15.91 6.36 7.97
CA TYR A 482 14.51 6.42 8.37
C TYR A 482 14.25 7.44 9.49
N VAL A 483 15.19 7.62 10.43
CA VAL A 483 15.11 8.69 11.45
C VAL A 483 15.09 10.06 10.79
N ALA A 484 16.04 10.34 9.91
CA ALA A 484 16.11 11.64 9.23
C ALA A 484 14.82 11.95 8.47
N LEU A 485 14.30 10.97 7.71
CA LEU A 485 13.05 11.12 6.99
C LEU A 485 11.83 11.26 7.91
N ALA A 486 11.78 10.52 9.03
CA ALA A 486 10.70 10.63 10.01
C ALA A 486 10.68 11.99 10.70
N VAL A 487 11.85 12.53 11.06
CA VAL A 487 11.99 13.87 11.66
C VAL A 487 11.58 14.96 10.67
N VAL A 488 12.00 14.85 9.41
CA VAL A 488 11.55 15.76 8.34
C VAL A 488 10.04 15.69 8.16
N ALA A 489 9.46 14.49 8.16
CA ALA A 489 8.02 14.29 8.07
C ALA A 489 7.28 14.88 9.29
N PHE A 490 7.83 14.71 10.49
CA PHE A 490 7.30 15.34 11.70
C PHE A 490 7.30 16.87 11.58
N ALA A 491 8.41 17.47 11.18
CA ALA A 491 8.51 18.92 10.97
C ALA A 491 7.54 19.41 9.87
N ALA A 492 7.49 18.72 8.73
CA ALA A 492 6.58 19.06 7.63
C ALA A 492 5.10 18.91 8.03
N SER A 493 4.76 18.02 8.97
CA SER A 493 3.38 17.84 9.42
C SER A 493 2.76 19.07 10.10
N PHE A 494 3.57 20.03 10.56
CA PHE A 494 3.10 21.31 11.09
C PHE A 494 2.61 22.28 10.01
N LEU A 495 2.95 22.05 8.73
CA LEU A 495 2.46 22.85 7.60
C LEU A 495 0.99 22.56 7.28
N ILE A 496 0.42 21.48 7.81
CA ILE A 496 -0.97 21.09 7.59
C ILE A 496 -1.90 22.05 8.36
N ARG A 497 -2.63 22.88 7.62
CA ARG A 497 -3.66 23.75 8.19
C ARG A 497 -4.88 22.95 8.66
N HIS A 498 -5.72 23.59 9.48
CA HIS A 498 -6.97 22.99 9.93
C HIS A 498 -8.06 23.16 8.87
N TYR A 499 -8.74 22.07 8.54
CA TYR A 499 -9.95 22.05 7.73
C TYR A 499 -11.03 21.28 8.48
N ASP A 500 -12.29 21.72 8.36
CA ASP A 500 -13.43 21.05 8.98
C ASP A 500 -13.74 19.73 8.23
N LEU A 501 -14.03 18.66 8.97
CA LEU A 501 -14.47 17.38 8.38
C LEU A 501 -15.99 17.35 8.14
N ASN A 502 -16.74 18.34 8.65
CA ASN A 502 -18.17 18.51 8.38
C ASN A 502 -18.35 19.21 7.02
N LYS A 503 -18.17 18.45 5.94
CA LYS A 503 -18.57 18.87 4.58
C LYS A 503 -19.82 18.11 4.16
N ASP A 504 -20.67 18.76 3.37
CA ASP A 504 -21.80 18.11 2.73
C ASP A 504 -21.33 16.93 1.87
N HIS A 505 -21.99 15.79 2.03
CA HIS A 505 -21.67 14.59 1.28
C HIS A 505 -22.48 14.56 -0.02
N GLU A 506 -21.91 15.08 -1.09
CA GLU A 506 -22.46 14.94 -2.44
C GLU A 506 -21.51 14.08 -3.30
N PRO A 507 -21.70 12.76 -3.36
CA PRO A 507 -20.91 11.92 -4.24
C PRO A 507 -21.46 12.01 -5.67
N ASP A 508 -20.56 12.02 -6.66
CA ASP A 508 -20.93 11.97 -8.09
C ASP A 508 -21.65 10.68 -8.46
N HIS A 509 -21.32 9.62 -7.74
CA HIS A 509 -21.94 8.32 -7.88
C HIS A 509 -22.76 8.04 -6.63
N ARG A 510 -24.07 8.30 -6.72
CA ARG A 510 -25.01 7.93 -5.67
C ARG A 510 -25.33 6.44 -5.78
N LEU A 511 -25.34 5.76 -4.64
CA LEU A 511 -25.90 4.42 -4.54
C LEU A 511 -27.37 4.49 -4.96
N ASP A 512 -27.76 3.69 -5.95
CA ASP A 512 -29.17 3.60 -6.31
C ASP A 512 -29.91 2.86 -5.18
N GLY A 513 -30.90 3.51 -4.60
CA GLY A 513 -31.66 2.94 -3.50
C GLY A 513 -32.40 1.68 -3.97
N ASN A 514 -31.96 0.51 -3.50
CA ASN A 514 -32.68 -0.77 -3.55
C ASN A 514 -32.83 -1.46 -4.91
N GLY A 515 -31.73 -1.82 -5.58
CA GLY A 515 -31.79 -2.83 -6.65
C GLY A 515 -32.24 -4.23 -6.16
N LEU A 516 -31.63 -4.72 -5.07
CA LEU A 516 -31.90 -6.05 -4.50
C LEU A 516 -33.18 -6.12 -3.64
N LEU A 517 -33.55 -5.05 -2.94
CA LEU A 517 -34.72 -5.01 -2.06
C LEU A 517 -36.05 -4.76 -2.81
N ARG A 518 -36.00 -4.42 -4.09
CA ARG A 518 -37.21 -4.31 -4.93
C ARG A 518 -37.79 -5.69 -5.27
N ASN A 519 -36.96 -6.72 -5.38
CA ASN A 519 -37.39 -8.09 -5.71
C ASN A 519 -37.77 -8.94 -4.48
N LEU A 520 -37.50 -8.45 -3.26
CA LEU A 520 -37.75 -9.17 -2.00
C LEU A 520 -38.86 -8.53 -1.15
N ARG A 521 -39.47 -7.42 -1.59
CA ARG A 521 -40.67 -6.89 -0.95
C ARG A 521 -41.89 -7.62 -1.55
N PRO A 522 -42.73 -8.27 -0.73
CA PRO A 522 -44.06 -8.66 -1.19
C PRO A 522 -44.76 -7.39 -1.67
N SER A 523 -45.37 -7.45 -2.85
CA SER A 523 -46.19 -6.37 -3.38
C SER A 523 -47.28 -6.02 -2.36
N ALA A 524 -47.08 -4.93 -1.62
CA ALA A 524 -48.16 -4.32 -0.87
C ALA A 524 -49.17 -3.84 -1.90
N ARG A 525 -50.26 -4.61 -2.03
CA ARG A 525 -51.44 -4.28 -2.84
C ARG A 525 -51.85 -2.85 -2.51
N SER A 526 -51.96 -2.04 -3.55
CA SER A 526 -52.69 -0.79 -3.53
C SER A 526 -54.13 -1.07 -3.10
N SER A 527 -54.51 -0.68 -1.88
CA SER A 527 -55.91 -0.41 -1.56
C SER A 527 -56.17 1.05 -1.90
N SER A 528 -56.73 1.26 -3.08
CA SER A 528 -57.42 2.48 -3.48
C SER A 528 -58.66 2.70 -2.61
N TYR A 529 -58.90 3.94 -2.19
CA TYR A 529 -60.26 4.48 -2.15
C TYR A 529 -60.61 4.99 -3.54
#